data_AF-A0A0L7M0X5-F1
#
_entry.id   AF-A0A0L7M0X5-F1
#
_cell.length_a   1.000
_cell.length_b   1.000
_cell.length_c   1.000
_cell.angle_alpha   90.00
_cell.angle_beta   90.00
_cell.angle_gamma   90.00
#
_symmetry.space_group_name_H-M   'P 1'
#
loop_
_entity.id
_entity.type
_entity.pdbx_description
1 polymer ?
#
loop_
_entity_poly.entity_id
_entity_poly.type
_entity_poly.pdbx_seq_one_letter_code
_entity_poly.pdbx_strand_id
1 'polypeptide(L)'
;MCACGLGGGVAPVWSLVSCLWYEKWSQYIIAKVLEEAIDDSNEAGIAKAIEGLGSLHELGKLVGDNWSNIVTPETYSNPNLPSSALQWVNITMCYNESNENVLFCNAIQQTRQNVFVPASKVAADADEAGKIAYSATEKSELLKTASATNALSTAIISSVLSIIVIVLVMVIIYLILRYRRKKKMNKKLQYTKLLNQ
;
A
#
# COMPACT_ATOMS: atom_id res chain seq x y z
N MET A 1 26.03 15.70 4.07
CA MET A 1 26.87 16.55 4.93
C MET A 1 27.13 15.86 6.25
N CYS A 2 28.41 15.81 6.64
CA CYS A 2 28.99 15.69 7.98
C CYS A 2 28.55 14.54 8.92
N ALA A 3 29.30 13.43 8.89
CA ALA A 3 30.18 13.04 10.00
C ALA A 3 30.95 11.75 9.63
N CYS A 4 32.13 11.88 9.00
CA CYS A 4 33.10 10.79 8.96
C CYS A 4 34.32 11.24 9.76
N GLY A 5 34.19 11.15 11.08
CA GLY A 5 35.27 11.34 12.03
C GLY A 5 36.26 10.20 11.90
N LEU A 6 37.52 10.55 11.66
CA LEU A 6 38.68 9.69 11.77
C LEU A 6 38.69 8.98 13.13
N GLY A 7 38.67 7.65 13.09
CA GLY A 7 38.81 6.82 14.28
C GLY A 7 38.57 5.37 13.92
N GLY A 8 39.66 4.63 13.72
CA GLY A 8 39.64 3.19 13.44
C GLY A 8 38.94 2.42 14.54
N GLY A 9 37.66 2.14 14.31
CA GLY A 9 36.90 1.09 14.96
C GLY A 9 36.24 0.31 13.83
N VAL A 10 36.31 -1.01 13.88
CA VAL A 10 35.51 -1.91 13.04
C VAL A 10 34.05 -1.61 13.37
N ALA A 11 33.46 -0.62 12.70
CA ALA A 11 32.02 -0.44 12.68
C ALA A 11 31.48 -1.71 12.01
N PRO A 12 30.44 -2.35 12.58
CA PRO A 12 29.91 -3.56 12.00
C PRO A 12 29.40 -3.17 10.62
N VAL A 13 30.06 -3.62 9.55
CA VAL A 13 29.56 -3.51 8.16
C VAL A 13 28.12 -4.03 8.06
N TRP A 14 27.72 -4.86 9.02
CA TRP A 14 26.37 -5.38 9.22
C TRP A 14 25.30 -4.31 9.46
N SER A 15 25.59 -3.12 10.01
CA SER A 15 24.58 -2.07 10.14
C SER A 15 24.35 -1.29 8.84
N LEU A 16 25.37 -1.11 8.00
CA LEU A 16 25.23 -0.45 6.70
C LEU A 16 24.60 -1.36 5.63
N VAL A 17 24.96 -2.65 5.62
CA VAL A 17 24.38 -3.62 4.67
C VAL A 17 22.92 -3.92 4.99
N SER A 18 22.54 -3.94 6.27
CA SER A 18 21.14 -4.15 6.67
C SER A 18 20.25 -3.01 6.16
N CYS A 19 20.67 -1.74 6.30
CA CYS A 19 19.89 -0.60 5.82
C CYS A 19 19.62 -0.65 4.31
N LEU A 20 20.61 -1.05 3.50
CA LEU A 20 20.45 -1.17 2.04
C LEU A 20 19.45 -2.25 1.63
N TRP A 21 19.36 -3.35 2.39
CA TRP A 21 18.37 -4.39 2.16
C TRP A 21 16.97 -3.95 2.59
N TYR A 22 16.83 -3.26 3.73
CA TYR A 22 15.55 -2.72 4.20
C TYR A 22 14.98 -1.67 3.24
N GLU A 23 15.82 -0.81 2.65
CA GLU A 23 15.37 0.18 1.66
C GLU A 23 14.78 -0.48 0.41
N LYS A 24 15.43 -1.50 -0.16
CA LYS A 24 14.90 -2.22 -1.33
C LYS A 24 13.62 -2.99 -1.01
N TRP A 25 13.53 -3.60 0.17
CA TRP A 25 12.36 -4.36 0.59
C TRP A 25 11.15 -3.45 0.85
N SER A 26 11.38 -2.29 1.48
CA SER A 26 10.34 -1.28 1.68
C SER A 26 9.78 -0.77 0.34
N GLN A 27 10.65 -0.49 -0.63
CA GLN A 27 10.24 -0.07 -1.98
C GLN A 27 9.46 -1.17 -2.71
N TYR A 28 9.84 -2.43 -2.53
CA TYR A 28 9.14 -3.58 -3.12
C TYR A 28 7.72 -3.75 -2.58
N ILE A 29 7.53 -3.62 -1.26
CA ILE A 29 6.20 -3.70 -0.64
C ILE A 29 5.32 -2.56 -1.15
N ILE A 30 5.84 -1.33 -1.19
CA ILE A 30 5.09 -0.17 -1.71
C ILE A 30 4.71 -0.39 -3.18
N ALA A 31 5.62 -0.93 -4.00
CA ALA A 31 5.33 -1.24 -5.40
C ALA A 31 4.23 -2.29 -5.55
N LYS A 32 4.21 -3.31 -4.68
CA LYS A 32 3.16 -4.33 -4.67
C LYS A 32 1.79 -3.80 -4.27
N VAL A 33 1.74 -2.94 -3.25
CA VAL A 33 0.50 -2.27 -2.83
C VAL A 33 -0.04 -1.37 -3.95
N LEU A 34 0.86 -0.67 -4.66
CA LEU A 34 0.47 0.18 -5.78
C LEU A 34 -0.05 -0.65 -6.97
N GLU A 35 0.56 -1.80 -7.26
CA GLU A 35 0.11 -2.73 -8.30
C GLU A 35 -1.31 -3.26 -8.01
N GLU A 36 -1.57 -3.70 -6.77
CA GLU A 36 -2.88 -4.19 -6.33
C GLU A 36 -3.94 -3.08 -6.33
N ALA A 37 -3.59 -1.88 -5.86
CA ALA A 37 -4.50 -0.74 -5.89
C ALA A 37 -4.86 -0.29 -7.32
N ILE A 38 -3.94 -0.43 -8.28
CA ILE A 38 -4.21 -0.16 -9.70
C ILE A 38 -5.14 -1.23 -10.29
N ASP A 39 -4.97 -2.50 -9.94
CA ASP A 39 -5.83 -3.58 -10.43
C ASP A 39 -7.28 -3.41 -9.93
N ASP A 40 -7.46 -3.17 -8.63
CA ASP A 40 -8.77 -2.89 -8.02
C ASP A 40 -9.41 -1.61 -8.60
N SER A 41 -8.62 -0.57 -8.83
CA SER A 41 -9.06 0.67 -9.49
C SER A 41 -9.59 0.39 -10.90
N ASN A 42 -8.87 -0.43 -11.66
CA ASN A 42 -9.26 -0.80 -13.01
C ASN A 42 -10.52 -1.66 -13.01
N GLU A 43 -10.63 -2.65 -12.13
CA GLU A 43 -11.82 -3.50 -12.03
C GLU A 43 -13.07 -2.66 -11.69
N ALA A 44 -12.97 -1.80 -10.67
CA ALA A 44 -14.07 -0.93 -10.26
C ALA A 44 -14.46 0.10 -11.34
N GLY A 45 -13.47 0.74 -11.97
CA GLY A 45 -13.68 1.70 -13.04
C GLY A 45 -14.31 1.07 -14.29
N ILE A 46 -13.79 -0.09 -14.72
CA ILE A 46 -14.32 -0.82 -15.89
C ILE A 46 -15.75 -1.29 -15.62
N ALA A 47 -16.03 -1.86 -14.43
CA ALA A 47 -17.37 -2.32 -14.08
C ALA A 47 -18.40 -1.19 -14.15
N LYS A 48 -18.09 -0.03 -13.54
CA LYS A 48 -18.93 1.17 -13.57
C LYS A 48 -19.10 1.73 -14.99
N ALA A 49 -18.05 1.73 -15.79
CA ALA A 49 -18.11 2.18 -17.18
C ALA A 49 -19.00 1.26 -18.02
N ILE A 50 -18.91 -0.07 -17.87
CA ILE A 50 -19.75 -1.03 -18.58
C ILE A 50 -21.22 -0.90 -18.14
N GLU A 51 -21.51 -0.71 -16.86
CA GLU A 51 -22.88 -0.51 -16.38
C GLU A 51 -23.51 0.79 -16.92
N GLY A 52 -22.77 1.90 -16.84
CA GLY A 52 -23.24 3.20 -17.31
C GLY A 52 -23.35 3.28 -18.84
N LEU A 53 -22.39 2.70 -19.57
CA LEU A 53 -22.46 2.64 -21.04
C LEU A 53 -23.48 1.61 -21.50
N GLY A 54 -23.61 0.46 -20.83
CA GLY A 54 -24.55 -0.60 -21.19
C GLY A 54 -26.02 -0.16 -21.09
N SER A 55 -26.32 0.69 -20.09
CA SER A 55 -27.64 1.28 -19.92
C SER A 55 -27.95 2.43 -20.90
N LEU A 56 -26.93 3.00 -21.56
CA LEU A 56 -27.13 4.07 -22.52
C LEU A 56 -27.79 3.56 -23.80
N HIS A 57 -29.09 3.84 -23.94
CA HIS A 57 -29.88 3.49 -25.11
C HIS A 57 -29.76 2.00 -25.50
N GLU A 58 -29.69 1.12 -24.49
CA GLU A 58 -29.51 -0.33 -24.65
C GLU A 58 -28.24 -0.75 -25.41
N LEU A 59 -27.19 0.07 -25.37
CA LEU A 59 -25.90 -0.23 -25.98
C LEU A 59 -25.35 -1.61 -25.54
N GLY A 60 -25.64 -2.06 -24.32
CA GLY A 60 -25.21 -3.38 -23.87
C GLY A 60 -25.77 -4.55 -24.69
N LYS A 61 -26.95 -4.42 -25.28
CA LYS A 61 -27.49 -5.44 -26.20
C LYS A 61 -26.79 -5.45 -27.55
N LEU A 62 -26.26 -4.29 -27.97
CA LEU A 62 -25.54 -4.14 -29.23
C LEU A 62 -24.10 -4.64 -29.12
N VAL A 63 -23.43 -4.34 -28.00
CA VAL A 63 -22.04 -4.72 -27.74
C VAL A 63 -21.91 -6.18 -27.33
N GLY A 64 -22.90 -6.73 -26.63
CA GLY A 64 -22.85 -8.10 -26.12
C GLY A 64 -21.62 -8.31 -25.25
N ASP A 65 -20.79 -9.30 -25.60
CA ASP A 65 -19.58 -9.66 -24.85
C ASP A 65 -18.35 -8.84 -25.24
N ASN A 66 -18.45 -7.95 -26.24
CA ASN A 66 -17.28 -7.30 -26.86
C ASN A 66 -16.78 -6.04 -26.12
N TRP A 67 -17.04 -5.95 -24.81
CA TRP A 67 -16.75 -4.77 -23.98
C TRP A 67 -15.26 -4.47 -23.84
N SER A 68 -14.40 -5.49 -23.88
CA SER A 68 -12.93 -5.31 -23.78
C SER A 68 -12.33 -4.43 -24.86
N ASN A 69 -13.00 -4.27 -26.01
CA ASN A 69 -12.55 -3.41 -27.10
C ASN A 69 -13.09 -1.97 -26.99
N ILE A 70 -14.01 -1.71 -26.06
CA ILE A 70 -14.74 -0.43 -25.93
C ILE A 70 -14.38 0.26 -24.61
N VAL A 71 -14.21 -0.50 -23.53
CA VAL A 71 -13.88 0.02 -22.20
C VAL A 71 -12.49 -0.47 -21.82
N THR A 72 -11.57 0.48 -21.71
CA THR A 72 -10.20 0.26 -21.21
C THR A 72 -9.91 1.23 -20.07
N PRO A 73 -8.89 0.96 -19.23
CA PRO A 73 -8.39 1.89 -18.22
C PRO A 73 -8.21 3.33 -18.72
N GLU A 74 -7.67 3.48 -19.93
CA GLU A 74 -7.47 4.78 -20.53
C GLU A 74 -8.78 5.46 -20.95
N THR A 75 -9.78 4.68 -21.37
CA THR A 75 -11.02 5.21 -21.95
C THR A 75 -11.95 5.83 -20.91
N TYR A 76 -12.05 5.27 -19.69
CA TYR A 76 -12.86 5.88 -18.64
C TYR A 76 -12.10 6.96 -17.86
N SER A 77 -10.76 6.90 -17.77
CA SER A 77 -9.97 7.94 -17.10
C SER A 77 -9.93 9.28 -17.84
N ASN A 78 -10.42 9.36 -19.08
CA ASN A 78 -10.50 10.62 -19.83
C ASN A 78 -11.92 10.85 -20.36
N PRO A 79 -12.62 11.92 -19.95
CA PRO A 79 -14.01 12.18 -20.33
C PRO A 79 -14.22 12.38 -21.84
N ASN A 80 -13.16 12.60 -22.62
CA ASN A 80 -13.22 12.77 -24.07
C ASN A 80 -13.04 11.46 -24.86
N LEU A 81 -12.47 10.40 -24.26
CA LEU A 81 -12.20 9.12 -24.94
C LEU A 81 -13.42 8.21 -25.16
N PRO A 82 -14.51 8.25 -24.36
CA PRO A 82 -15.73 7.51 -24.68
C PRO A 82 -16.29 7.92 -26.04
N SER A 83 -16.02 9.14 -26.49
CA SER A 83 -16.53 9.63 -27.77
C SER A 83 -15.97 8.87 -28.97
N SER A 84 -14.68 8.50 -28.96
CA SER A 84 -14.07 7.72 -30.04
C SER A 84 -14.53 6.26 -30.00
N ALA A 85 -14.65 5.66 -28.81
CA ALA A 85 -15.17 4.31 -28.64
C ALA A 85 -16.62 4.19 -29.15
N LEU A 86 -17.48 5.14 -28.80
CA LEU A 86 -18.87 5.17 -29.28
C LEU A 86 -18.97 5.45 -30.78
N GLN A 87 -18.06 6.26 -31.32
CA GLN A 87 -17.98 6.49 -32.76
C GLN A 87 -17.57 5.23 -33.52
N TRP A 88 -16.66 4.43 -32.96
CA TRP A 88 -16.31 3.12 -33.50
C TRP A 88 -17.50 2.15 -33.48
N VAL A 89 -18.24 2.08 -32.36
CA VAL A 89 -19.48 1.26 -32.29
C VAL A 89 -20.48 1.71 -33.34
N ASN A 90 -20.68 3.02 -33.50
CA ASN A 90 -21.60 3.55 -34.51
C ASN A 90 -21.20 3.14 -35.94
N ILE A 91 -19.92 3.21 -36.29
CA ILE A 91 -19.46 2.84 -37.64
C ILE A 91 -19.53 1.33 -37.86
N THR A 92 -19.18 0.54 -36.85
CA THR A 92 -18.95 -0.90 -37.00
C THR A 92 -20.22 -1.72 -36.77
N MET A 93 -21.10 -1.30 -35.85
CA MET A 93 -22.24 -2.11 -35.39
C MET A 93 -23.61 -1.57 -35.81
N CYS A 94 -23.74 -0.29 -36.16
CA CYS A 94 -25.00 0.33 -36.58
C CYS A 94 -25.26 0.27 -38.10
N TYR A 95 -24.37 -0.33 -38.88
CA TYR A 95 -24.47 -0.38 -40.36
C TYR A 95 -25.18 -1.63 -40.90
N ASN A 96 -25.48 -2.62 -40.05
CA ASN A 96 -26.19 -3.84 -40.45
C ASN A 96 -27.71 -3.64 -40.34
N GLU A 97 -28.48 -4.02 -41.38
CA GLU A 97 -29.96 -3.89 -41.46
C GLU A 97 -30.73 -4.48 -40.27
N SER A 98 -30.16 -5.43 -39.52
CA SER A 98 -30.79 -5.98 -38.30
C SER A 98 -30.73 -5.05 -37.08
N ASN A 99 -29.89 -4.00 -37.10
CA ASN A 99 -29.65 -3.10 -35.97
C ASN A 99 -30.20 -1.67 -36.19
N GLU A 100 -30.89 -1.42 -37.31
CA GLU A 100 -31.51 -0.12 -37.61
C GLU A 100 -32.49 0.35 -36.53
N ASN A 101 -33.10 -0.59 -35.79
CA ASN A 101 -34.06 -0.32 -34.71
C ASN A 101 -33.42 -0.29 -33.32
N VAL A 102 -32.09 -0.38 -33.19
CA VAL A 102 -31.42 -0.29 -31.89
C VAL A 102 -31.43 1.18 -31.43
N LEU A 103 -31.92 1.40 -30.21
CA LEU A 103 -32.10 2.73 -29.61
C LEU A 103 -30.80 3.56 -29.65
N PHE A 104 -29.65 2.92 -29.44
CA PHE A 104 -28.34 3.56 -29.51
C PHE A 104 -27.99 4.10 -30.91
N CYS A 105 -28.19 3.28 -31.95
CA CYS A 105 -27.88 3.66 -33.34
C CYS A 105 -28.76 4.83 -33.79
N ASN A 106 -30.04 4.79 -33.43
CA ASN A 106 -30.98 5.88 -33.71
C ASN A 106 -30.60 7.17 -32.93
N ALA A 107 -30.26 7.04 -31.65
CA ALA A 107 -29.88 8.18 -30.81
C ALA A 107 -28.61 8.89 -31.30
N ILE A 108 -27.58 8.15 -31.72
CA ILE A 108 -26.34 8.75 -32.29
C ILE A 108 -26.62 9.43 -33.63
N GLN A 109 -27.42 8.82 -34.50
CA GLN A 109 -27.77 9.36 -35.83
C GLN A 109 -28.59 10.66 -35.70
N GLN A 110 -29.54 10.71 -34.77
CA GLN A 110 -30.40 11.89 -34.58
C GLN A 110 -29.72 13.01 -33.79
N THR A 111 -29.12 12.70 -32.64
CA THR A 111 -28.52 13.72 -31.77
C THR A 111 -27.33 13.15 -31.02
N ARG A 112 -26.16 13.22 -31.66
CA ARG A 112 -24.86 12.85 -31.09
C ARG A 112 -24.65 13.36 -29.65
N GLN A 113 -25.08 14.59 -29.34
CA GLN A 113 -24.93 15.18 -28.01
C GLN A 113 -25.67 14.40 -26.92
N ASN A 114 -26.81 13.77 -27.24
CA ASN A 114 -27.62 13.00 -26.29
C ASN A 114 -26.95 11.69 -25.88
N VAL A 115 -25.92 11.26 -26.61
CA VAL A 115 -25.15 10.04 -26.30
C VAL A 115 -23.79 10.40 -25.73
N PHE A 116 -23.11 11.41 -26.29
CA PHE A 116 -21.79 11.82 -25.81
C PHE A 116 -21.80 12.53 -24.45
N VAL A 117 -22.83 13.34 -24.15
CA VAL A 117 -22.91 14.05 -22.85
C VAL A 117 -23.16 13.08 -21.69
N PRO A 118 -24.05 12.08 -21.80
CA PRO A 118 -24.17 11.05 -20.77
C PRO A 118 -22.95 10.14 -20.70
N ALA A 119 -22.33 9.78 -21.84
CA ALA A 119 -21.15 8.93 -21.86
C ALA A 119 -19.94 9.58 -21.18
N SER A 120 -19.77 10.90 -21.31
CA SER A 120 -18.70 11.62 -20.61
C SER A 120 -18.94 11.68 -19.10
N LYS A 121 -20.21 11.76 -18.67
CA LYS A 121 -20.56 11.63 -17.24
C LYS A 121 -20.28 10.22 -16.72
N VAL A 122 -20.62 9.18 -17.47
CA VAL A 122 -20.32 7.79 -17.11
C VAL A 122 -18.81 7.58 -16.97
N ALA A 123 -18.00 8.18 -17.84
CA ALA A 123 -16.54 8.14 -17.71
C ALA A 123 -16.05 8.85 -16.45
N ALA A 124 -16.61 10.02 -16.12
CA ALA A 124 -16.28 10.71 -14.86
C ALA A 124 -16.68 9.89 -13.62
N ASP A 125 -17.85 9.27 -13.62
CA ASP A 125 -18.32 8.41 -12.52
C ASP A 125 -17.48 7.13 -12.38
N ALA A 126 -16.98 6.60 -13.50
CA ALA A 126 -16.09 5.44 -13.54
C ALA A 126 -14.67 5.80 -13.05
N ASP A 127 -14.15 6.97 -13.42
CA ASP A 127 -12.88 7.49 -12.91
C ASP A 127 -12.96 7.77 -11.40
N GLU A 128 -14.08 8.31 -10.91
CA GLU A 128 -14.32 8.48 -9.49
C GLU A 128 -14.39 7.13 -8.76
N ALA A 129 -15.10 6.15 -9.32
CA ALA A 129 -15.17 4.80 -8.76
C ALA A 129 -13.78 4.13 -8.68
N GLY A 130 -12.97 4.25 -9.73
CA GLY A 130 -11.59 3.76 -9.74
C GLY A 130 -10.71 4.44 -8.68
N LYS A 131 -10.81 5.77 -8.54
CA LYS A 131 -10.10 6.52 -7.48
C LYS A 131 -10.50 6.12 -6.07
N ILE A 132 -11.80 5.87 -5.85
CA ILE A 132 -12.30 5.41 -4.55
C ILE A 132 -11.71 4.04 -4.24
N ALA A 133 -11.76 3.10 -5.19
CA ALA A 133 -11.19 1.76 -5.04
C ALA A 133 -9.68 1.81 -4.78
N TYR A 134 -8.93 2.56 -5.60
CA TYR A 134 -7.50 2.80 -5.40
C TYR A 134 -7.18 3.27 -3.98
N SER A 135 -7.88 4.31 -3.51
CA SER A 135 -7.64 4.90 -2.19
C SER A 135 -8.04 3.98 -1.03
N ALA A 136 -9.02 3.10 -1.24
CA ALA A 136 -9.45 2.13 -0.25
C ALA A 136 -8.41 1.01 -0.11
N THR A 137 -7.93 0.47 -1.22
CA THR A 137 -6.91 -0.58 -1.25
C THR A 137 -5.57 -0.06 -0.74
N GLU A 138 -5.14 1.12 -1.18
CA GLU A 138 -3.92 1.79 -0.68
C GLU A 138 -3.99 1.96 0.85
N LYS A 139 -5.10 2.50 1.38
CA LYS A 139 -5.26 2.67 2.84
C LYS A 139 -5.29 1.34 3.58
N SER A 140 -6.01 0.34 3.07
CA SER A 140 -6.12 -0.99 3.69
C SER A 140 -4.77 -1.68 3.79
N GLU A 141 -4.00 -1.69 2.70
CA GLU A 141 -2.68 -2.31 2.66
C GLU A 141 -1.63 -1.54 3.46
N LEU A 142 -1.69 -0.20 3.44
CA LEU A 142 -0.84 0.63 4.33
C LEU A 142 -1.18 0.42 5.80
N LEU A 143 -2.44 0.18 6.17
CA LEU A 143 -2.83 -0.15 7.53
C LEU A 143 -2.37 -1.56 7.93
N LYS A 144 -2.43 -2.55 7.02
CA LYS A 144 -1.88 -3.90 7.26
C LYS A 144 -0.39 -3.84 7.52
N THR A 145 0.37 -3.11 6.70
CA THR A 145 1.82 -2.92 6.90
C THR A 145 2.13 -2.16 8.20
N ALA A 146 1.39 -1.11 8.52
CA ALA A 146 1.53 -0.38 9.78
C ALA A 146 1.21 -1.27 11.00
N SER A 147 0.15 -2.09 10.93
CA SER A 147 -0.21 -3.02 12.01
C SER A 147 0.86 -4.09 12.23
N ALA A 148 1.48 -4.60 11.16
CA ALA A 148 2.62 -5.50 11.23
C ALA A 148 3.84 -4.82 11.89
N THR A 149 4.12 -3.56 11.57
CA THR A 149 5.19 -2.81 12.26
C THR A 149 4.91 -2.57 13.74
N ASN A 150 3.64 -2.39 14.13
CA ASN A 150 3.25 -2.26 15.54
C ASN A 150 3.35 -3.58 16.30
N ALA A 151 3.06 -4.71 15.66
CA ALA A 151 3.29 -6.03 16.24
C ALA A 151 4.79 -6.31 16.42
N LEU A 152 5.59 -5.98 15.41
CA LEU A 152 7.05 -6.10 15.46
C LEU A 152 7.65 -5.15 16.51
N SER A 153 7.17 -3.92 16.61
CA SER A 153 7.65 -2.97 17.63
C SER A 153 7.31 -3.45 19.03
N THR A 154 6.13 -4.04 19.25
CA THR A 154 5.75 -4.64 20.53
C THR A 154 6.67 -5.82 20.89
N ALA A 155 7.00 -6.68 19.93
CA ALA A 155 7.95 -7.77 20.14
C ALA A 155 9.38 -7.26 20.42
N ILE A 156 9.83 -6.22 19.72
CA ILE A 156 11.13 -5.58 19.93
C ILE A 156 11.18 -4.93 21.32
N ILE A 157 10.15 -4.19 21.72
CA ILE A 157 10.05 -3.55 23.05
C ILE A 157 10.06 -4.62 24.16
N SER A 158 9.31 -5.71 23.98
CA SER A 158 9.31 -6.85 24.91
C SER A 158 10.72 -7.45 25.06
N SER A 159 11.42 -7.69 23.95
CA SER A 159 12.79 -8.22 23.96
C SER A 159 13.77 -7.29 24.70
N VAL A 160 13.68 -5.98 24.49
CA VAL A 160 14.53 -4.98 25.17
C VAL A 160 14.22 -4.93 26.67
N LEU A 161 12.95 -4.95 27.06
CA LEU A 161 12.55 -5.00 28.47
C LEU A 161 13.11 -6.24 29.18
N SER A 162 13.07 -7.41 28.56
CA SER A 162 13.66 -8.63 29.13
C SER A 162 15.17 -8.53 29.37
N ILE A 163 15.93 -7.94 28.45
CA ILE A 163 17.38 -7.73 28.63
C ILE A 163 17.65 -6.81 29.82
N ILE A 164 16.89 -5.71 29.96
CA ILE A 164 17.03 -4.76 31.06
C ILE A 164 16.75 -5.44 32.41
N VAL A 165 15.72 -6.29 32.49
CA VAL A 165 15.38 -7.05 33.71
C VAL A 165 16.51 -8.01 34.11
N ILE A 166 17.09 -8.74 33.14
CA ILE A 166 18.22 -9.66 33.40
C ILE A 166 19.44 -8.89 33.93
N VAL A 167 19.76 -7.74 33.32
CA VAL A 167 20.88 -6.88 33.76
C VAL A 167 20.63 -6.34 35.16
N LEU A 168 19.41 -5.89 35.49
CA LEU A 168 19.06 -5.43 36.83
C LEU A 168 19.26 -6.52 37.89
N VAL A 169 18.83 -7.75 37.61
CA VAL A 169 19.02 -8.90 38.53
C VAL A 169 20.52 -9.18 38.74
N MET A 170 21.32 -9.19 37.67
CA MET A 170 22.78 -9.33 37.75
C MET A 170 23.41 -8.24 38.63
N VAL A 171 22.97 -6.99 38.48
CA VAL A 171 23.47 -5.85 39.28
C VAL A 171 23.10 -6.00 40.76
N ILE A 172 21.86 -6.38 41.08
CA ILE A 172 21.42 -6.57 42.47
C ILE A 172 22.23 -7.69 43.14
N ILE A 173 22.34 -8.85 42.50
CA ILE A 173 23.13 -9.98 43.02
C ILE A 173 24.60 -9.58 43.15
N TYR A 174 25.15 -8.88 42.16
CA TYR A 174 26.52 -8.37 42.20
C TYR A 174 26.75 -7.43 43.38
N LEU A 175 25.82 -6.50 43.64
CA LEU A 175 25.91 -5.57 44.77
C LEU A 175 25.87 -6.31 46.10
N ILE A 176 24.99 -7.30 46.25
CA ILE A 176 24.93 -8.15 47.46
C ILE A 176 26.25 -8.89 47.67
N LEU A 177 26.79 -9.52 46.62
CA LEU A 177 28.06 -10.24 46.69
C LEU A 177 29.24 -9.30 46.99
N ARG A 178 29.29 -8.13 46.36
CA ARG A 178 30.30 -7.10 46.57
C ARG A 178 30.26 -6.57 48.00
N TYR A 179 29.05 -6.33 48.52
CA TYR A 179 28.85 -5.90 49.89
C TYR A 179 29.32 -6.96 50.90
N ARG A 180 28.97 -8.24 50.67
CA ARG A 180 29.43 -9.37 51.51
C ARG A 180 30.95 -9.51 51.53
N ARG A 181 31.61 -9.36 50.37
CA ARG A 181 33.09 -9.41 50.29
C ARG A 181 33.75 -8.28 51.07
N LYS A 182 33.27 -7.03 50.91
CA LYS A 182 33.79 -5.88 51.67
C LYS A 182 33.62 -6.05 53.18
N LYS A 183 32.47 -6.55 53.64
CA LYS A 183 32.23 -6.80 55.08
C LYS A 183 33.19 -7.85 55.65
N LYS A 184 33.52 -8.91 54.90
CA LYS A 184 34.52 -9.91 55.30
C LYS A 184 35.92 -9.30 55.47
N MET A 185 36.34 -8.43 54.55
CA MET A 185 37.66 -7.77 54.60
C MET A 185 37.76 -6.79 55.77
N ASN A 186 36.72 -5.99 56.02
CA ASN A 186 36.71 -5.04 57.13
C ASN A 186 36.80 -5.74 58.50
N LYS A 187 36.15 -6.90 58.66
CA LYS A 187 36.28 -7.71 59.88
C LYS A 187 37.71 -8.22 60.07
N LYS A 188 38.35 -8.72 59.00
CA LYS A 188 39.75 -9.21 59.09
C LYS A 188 40.72 -8.12 59.54
N LEU A 189 40.56 -6.90 59.04
CA LEU A 189 41.38 -5.74 59.41
C LEU A 189 41.29 -5.35 60.89
N GLN A 190 40.11 -5.53 61.51
CA GLN A 190 39.94 -5.28 62.95
C GLN A 190 40.62 -6.37 63.79
N TYR A 191 40.52 -7.65 63.39
CA TYR A 191 41.22 -8.74 64.10
C TYR A 191 42.74 -8.59 64.02
N THR A 192 43.30 -8.20 62.88
CA THR A 192 44.75 -7.97 62.76
C THR A 192 45.22 -6.79 63.60
N LYS A 193 44.37 -5.80 63.86
CA LYS A 193 44.71 -4.68 64.76
C LYS A 193 44.70 -5.09 66.22
N LEU A 194 43.72 -5.90 66.65
CA LEU A 194 43.62 -6.38 68.04
C LEU A 194 44.73 -7.37 68.42
N LEU A 195 45.26 -8.13 67.45
CA LEU A 195 46.36 -9.08 67.68
C LEU A 195 47.77 -8.45 67.69
N ASN A 196 47.89 -7.19 67.28
CA ASN A 196 49.16 -6.45 67.21
C ASN A 196 49.32 -5.45 68.38
N GLN A 197 48.43 -5.49 69.37
CA GLN A 197 48.61 -4.90 70.70
C GLN A 197 49.00 -5.99 71.69
#